data_AF-A0AAD5FJ95-F1
#
_entry.id   AF-A0AAD5FJ95-F1
#
_cell.length_a   1.000
_cell.length_b   1.000
_cell.length_c   1.000
_cell.angle_alpha   90.00
_cell.angle_beta   90.00
_cell.angle_gamma   90.00
#
_symmetry.space_group_name_H-M   'P 1'
#
loop_
_entity.id
_entity.type
_entity.pdbx_description
1 polymer ?
#
loop_
_entity_poly.entity_id
_entity_poly.type
_entity_poly.pdbx_seq_one_letter_code
_entity_poly.pdbx_strand_id
1 'polypeptide(L)'
;MEQPDSSIPDIRNKVQLHGVLWKRASGRPSAKWARRFFIIKDSFLLYYAESEKRNFEANRYFNIHPKGVIPLGGCVVEPKEDQGMPFTMVLNHEEFNGDIVLAADSESEQIQWLEMLEESGKVTWKNAQLGEAMIESLEAQGLQLAKEKQEYLDKLMVETEELSLQREQKAELERLNQVLEKEKQRFEEVLVELRAEQEQIKRKSILKYFDAAVMLQYVFRDLDGTARSLKGVESEKEELNHLTVRLQRSLEELSKEKQRTLDMLQKKEVGRINSKDQASAPDPKHPKPQEQLQGNLRNIEEHMSCLLCEKKQAEERLRQNEQRAHVLQEEREFYSSQAQALQQSLSQLTADKQQAEAELKAEMESRAELERRLQMAEEALKNLEQGLNCLERSRERDERMIGDVSHLRKFFEECICAAEIEAKLPAIMKNSVYLHKAAARRIKSCRIQRHASRQQWRKHSQSFAGPHGETSSLEDLKEATQHPTSDSCFRQQSKGYKSLSQQNTVQSDD
;
A
#
# COMPACT_ATOMS: atom_id res chain seq x y z
N MET A 1 -46.09 22.14 40.77
CA MET A 1 -46.49 22.30 42.18
C MET A 1 -47.16 23.66 42.27
N GLU A 2 -48.49 23.66 42.22
CA GLU A 2 -49.28 24.88 42.35
C GLU A 2 -49.34 25.22 43.85
N GLN A 3 -48.68 26.31 44.25
CA GLN A 3 -48.94 26.92 45.56
C GLN A 3 -50.26 27.68 45.46
N PRO A 4 -51.17 27.55 46.44
CA PRO A 4 -52.42 28.29 46.41
C PRO A 4 -52.13 29.77 46.72
N ASP A 5 -52.67 30.67 45.90
CA ASP A 5 -52.77 32.11 46.13
C ASP A 5 -53.56 32.36 47.43
N SER A 6 -52.88 32.28 48.57
CA SER A 6 -53.41 32.65 49.87
C SER A 6 -53.02 34.09 50.21
N SER A 7 -53.43 35.04 49.38
CA SER A 7 -53.36 36.46 49.70
C SER A 7 -54.34 37.27 48.87
N ILE A 8 -55.63 36.96 48.96
CA ILE A 8 -56.63 38.01 48.74
C ILE A 8 -56.56 38.86 50.00
N PRO A 9 -56.03 40.11 49.96
CA PRO A 9 -56.12 40.97 51.12
C PRO A 9 -57.61 41.21 51.36
N ASP A 10 -58.08 40.95 52.57
CA ASP A 10 -59.46 41.16 52.98
C ASP A 10 -59.75 42.67 52.92
N ILE A 11 -60.23 43.18 51.76
CA ILE A 11 -60.65 44.58 51.50
C ILE A 11 -61.96 44.89 52.26
N ARG A 12 -62.17 44.29 53.43
CA ARG A 12 -63.27 44.60 54.33
C ARG A 12 -63.00 45.93 55.02
N ASN A 13 -63.64 46.99 54.54
CA ASN A 13 -64.02 48.23 55.26
C ASN A 13 -63.15 48.63 56.46
N LYS A 14 -61.82 48.67 56.30
CA LYS A 14 -60.90 49.01 57.38
C LYS A 14 -60.83 50.54 57.49
N VAL A 15 -61.85 51.11 58.12
CA VAL A 15 -61.87 52.52 58.52
C VAL A 15 -60.73 52.73 59.53
N GLN A 16 -59.84 53.68 59.27
CA GLN A 16 -58.72 53.97 60.18
C GLN A 16 -59.18 54.77 61.40
N LEU A 17 -60.08 55.73 61.20
CA LEU A 17 -60.62 56.58 62.28
C LEU A 17 -62.04 57.08 61.93
N HIS A 18 -62.90 57.23 62.93
CA HIS A 18 -64.22 57.84 62.76
C HIS A 18 -64.66 58.61 64.01
N GLY A 19 -65.48 59.65 63.84
CA GLY A 19 -65.87 60.52 64.95
C GLY A 19 -66.68 61.73 64.49
N VAL A 20 -67.15 62.55 65.41
CA VAL A 20 -67.92 63.77 65.09
C VAL A 20 -67.05 64.97 65.35
N LEU A 21 -66.79 65.75 64.30
CA LEU A 21 -66.03 66.97 64.39
C LEU A 21 -66.91 68.16 64.00
N TRP A 22 -66.54 69.33 64.49
CA TRP A 22 -67.10 70.59 64.04
C TRP A 22 -66.42 70.99 62.74
N LYS A 23 -67.20 71.20 61.68
CA LYS A 23 -66.69 71.69 60.38
C LYS A 23 -67.10 73.14 60.19
N ARG A 24 -66.15 73.99 59.83
CA ARG A 24 -66.41 75.35 59.37
C ARG A 24 -66.89 75.34 57.91
N ALA A 25 -67.84 76.22 57.58
CA ALA A 25 -68.30 76.37 56.19
C ALA A 25 -67.12 76.79 55.29
N SER A 26 -66.89 76.03 54.21
CA SER A 26 -65.80 76.28 53.24
C SER A 26 -66.28 77.23 52.14
N GLY A 27 -65.45 78.21 51.74
CA GLY A 27 -65.68 79.08 50.57
C GLY A 27 -66.27 80.48 50.83
N ARG A 28 -66.64 80.85 52.06
CA ARG A 28 -66.97 82.24 52.46
C ARG A 28 -66.54 82.47 53.92
N PRO A 29 -66.12 83.68 54.33
CA PRO A 29 -65.80 84.01 55.73
C PRO A 29 -67.08 84.06 56.59
N SER A 30 -67.71 82.90 56.79
CA SER A 30 -68.86 82.72 57.66
C SER A 30 -68.42 81.95 58.89
N ALA A 31 -68.61 82.52 60.08
CA ALA A 31 -68.26 81.91 61.37
C ALA A 31 -69.22 80.77 61.80
N LYS A 32 -69.95 80.15 60.86
CA LYS A 32 -70.93 79.11 61.17
C LYS A 32 -70.27 77.74 61.22
N TRP A 33 -70.26 77.16 62.41
CA TRP A 33 -69.81 75.79 62.67
C TRP A 33 -70.96 74.80 62.58
N ALA A 34 -70.70 73.62 62.02
CA ALA A 34 -71.69 72.55 61.94
C ALA A 34 -71.05 71.21 62.31
N ARG A 35 -71.74 70.43 63.16
CA ARG A 35 -71.31 69.07 63.49
C ARG A 35 -71.52 68.14 62.30
N ARG A 36 -70.48 67.37 61.98
CA ARG A 36 -70.48 66.37 60.91
C ARG A 36 -69.80 65.11 61.41
N PHE A 37 -70.30 63.97 60.96
CA PHE A 37 -69.67 62.69 61.23
C PHE A 37 -68.61 62.43 60.16
N PHE A 38 -67.36 62.21 60.58
CA PHE A 38 -66.20 62.01 59.71
C PHE A 38 -65.70 60.57 59.81
N ILE A 39 -65.18 60.07 58.68
CA ILE A 39 -64.57 58.75 58.54
C ILE A 39 -63.29 58.90 57.71
N ILE A 40 -62.16 58.39 58.20
CA ILE A 40 -60.94 58.22 57.44
C ILE A 40 -60.90 56.79 56.91
N LYS A 41 -60.81 56.67 55.58
CA LYS A 41 -60.61 55.39 54.89
C LYS A 41 -59.56 55.55 53.80
N ASP A 42 -58.51 54.74 53.89
CA ASP A 42 -57.35 54.76 53.02
C ASP A 42 -56.69 56.15 53.03
N SER A 43 -56.78 56.91 51.94
CA SER A 43 -56.26 58.28 51.82
C SER A 43 -57.37 59.31 51.63
N PHE A 44 -58.57 59.02 52.12
CA PHE A 44 -59.73 59.89 51.99
C PHE A 44 -60.40 60.15 53.34
N LEU A 45 -60.75 61.41 53.57
CA LEU A 45 -61.60 61.86 54.66
C LEU A 45 -63.03 62.11 54.12
N LEU A 46 -63.95 61.28 54.58
CA LEU A 46 -65.36 61.28 54.20
C LEU A 46 -66.17 61.95 55.30
N TYR A 47 -67.15 62.80 54.96
CA TYR A 47 -68.02 63.39 55.97
C TYR A 47 -69.52 63.28 55.65
N TYR A 48 -70.32 63.10 56.69
CA TYR A 48 -71.74 62.79 56.65
C TYR A 48 -72.55 63.71 57.57
N ALA A 49 -73.89 63.58 57.55
CA ALA A 49 -74.71 64.17 58.60
C ALA A 49 -74.38 63.52 59.96
N GLU A 50 -74.50 64.27 61.06
CA GLU A 50 -74.25 63.74 62.41
C GLU A 50 -75.15 62.54 62.75
N SER A 51 -76.38 62.50 62.20
CA SER A 51 -77.31 61.38 62.34
C SER A 51 -76.75 60.04 61.84
N GLU A 52 -75.83 60.06 60.86
CA GLU A 52 -75.24 58.84 60.29
C GLU A 52 -74.29 58.13 61.25
N LYS A 53 -73.81 58.81 62.32
CA LYS A 53 -72.97 58.18 63.34
C LYS A 53 -73.65 56.95 63.94
N ARG A 54 -74.93 57.08 64.32
CA ARG A 54 -75.69 55.98 64.95
C ARG A 54 -75.85 54.79 64.01
N ASN A 55 -76.05 55.06 62.72
CA ASN A 55 -76.19 54.02 61.70
C ASN A 55 -74.87 53.27 61.47
N PHE A 56 -73.75 54.02 61.43
CA PHE A 56 -72.41 53.45 61.26
C PHE A 56 -72.01 52.58 62.47
N GLU A 57 -72.26 53.05 63.70
CA GLU A 57 -71.97 52.30 64.92
C GLU A 57 -72.83 51.02 65.05
N ALA A 58 -74.10 51.08 64.64
CA ALA A 58 -75.02 49.95 64.71
C ALA A 58 -74.71 48.86 63.67
N ASN A 59 -74.40 49.24 62.43
CA ASN A 59 -74.33 48.28 61.32
C ASN A 59 -72.93 48.04 60.75
N ARG A 60 -71.92 48.83 61.16
CA ARG A 60 -70.52 48.76 60.69
C ARG A 60 -70.32 48.87 59.18
N TYR A 61 -71.29 49.42 58.45
CA TYR A 61 -71.13 49.90 57.08
C TYR A 61 -71.37 51.40 57.04
N PHE A 62 -70.59 52.13 56.24
CA PHE A 62 -70.84 53.55 55.98
C PHE A 62 -71.64 53.72 54.70
N ASN A 63 -72.42 54.81 54.63
CA ASN A 63 -73.18 55.17 53.45
C ASN A 63 -72.22 55.47 52.29
N ILE A 64 -72.46 54.90 51.10
CA ILE A 64 -71.62 55.13 49.91
C ILE A 64 -71.70 56.56 49.35
N HIS A 65 -72.63 57.38 49.85
CA HIS A 65 -72.85 58.76 49.43
C HIS A 65 -72.54 59.76 50.57
N PRO A 66 -71.25 60.10 50.78
CA PRO A 66 -70.87 61.16 51.71
C PRO A 66 -71.36 62.53 51.24
N LYS A 67 -71.51 63.46 52.19
CA LYS A 67 -71.77 64.88 51.88
C LYS A 67 -70.57 65.55 51.23
N GLY A 68 -69.38 65.01 51.44
CA GLY A 68 -68.19 65.34 50.68
C GLY A 68 -67.03 64.41 50.99
N VAL A 69 -66.09 64.38 50.07
CA VAL A 69 -64.86 63.59 50.12
C VAL A 69 -63.69 64.55 50.04
N ILE A 70 -62.73 64.40 50.94
CA ILE A 70 -61.51 65.20 51.00
C ILE A 70 -60.34 64.23 50.77
N PRO A 71 -59.60 64.33 49.65
CA PRO A 71 -58.39 63.55 49.47
C PRO A 71 -57.34 64.04 50.48
N LEU A 72 -56.71 63.12 51.20
CA LEU A 72 -55.67 63.41 52.20
C LEU A 72 -54.26 63.34 51.63
N GLY A 73 -54.11 62.76 50.42
CA GLY A 73 -52.82 62.74 49.73
C GLY A 73 -52.31 64.17 49.53
N GLY A 74 -51.06 64.42 49.96
CA GLY A 74 -50.44 65.75 49.85
C GLY A 74 -51.00 66.83 50.77
N CYS A 75 -51.98 66.53 51.64
CA CYS A 75 -52.52 67.51 52.59
C CYS A 75 -51.55 67.77 53.74
N VAL A 76 -51.42 69.04 54.13
CA VAL A 76 -50.74 69.46 55.36
C VAL A 76 -51.79 69.72 56.41
N VAL A 77 -51.64 69.11 57.59
CA VAL A 77 -52.61 69.24 58.68
C VAL A 77 -51.93 69.91 59.87
N GLU A 78 -52.45 71.06 60.29
CA GLU A 78 -51.85 71.88 61.36
C GLU A 78 -52.86 72.14 62.50
N PRO A 79 -52.45 72.05 63.77
CA PRO A 79 -53.26 72.51 64.89
C PRO A 79 -53.34 74.04 64.89
N LYS A 80 -54.51 74.59 65.23
CA LYS A 80 -54.75 76.02 65.35
C LYS A 80 -55.72 76.28 66.50
N GLU A 81 -55.66 77.45 67.11
CA GLU A 81 -56.65 77.91 68.08
C GLU A 81 -57.53 78.99 67.42
N ASP A 82 -58.86 78.86 67.49
CA ASP A 82 -59.81 79.84 66.97
C ASP A 82 -60.70 80.37 68.11
N GLN A 83 -61.16 81.63 68.02
CA GLN A 83 -61.94 82.27 69.08
C GLN A 83 -63.27 81.54 69.29
N GLY A 84 -63.35 80.73 70.36
CA GLY A 84 -64.51 79.93 70.73
C GLY A 84 -64.39 78.42 70.44
N MET A 85 -63.35 77.97 69.73
CA MET A 85 -63.08 76.54 69.45
C MET A 85 -61.56 76.27 69.63
N PRO A 86 -61.09 75.91 70.84
CA PRO A 86 -59.66 75.82 71.15
C PRO A 86 -58.95 74.65 70.44
N PHE A 87 -59.64 73.53 70.19
CA PHE A 87 -59.05 72.32 69.60
C PHE A 87 -59.24 72.26 68.07
N THR A 88 -58.85 73.32 67.37
CA THR A 88 -59.05 73.44 65.92
C THR A 88 -57.87 72.82 65.13
N MET A 89 -58.16 72.23 63.99
CA MET A 89 -57.18 71.69 63.04
C MET A 89 -57.51 72.18 61.63
N VAL A 90 -56.49 72.55 60.88
CA VAL A 90 -56.60 73.09 59.53
C VAL A 90 -55.96 72.13 58.55
N LEU A 91 -56.75 71.66 57.58
CA LEU A 91 -56.26 70.87 56.45
C LEU A 91 -56.07 71.81 55.26
N ASN A 92 -54.83 71.88 54.77
CA ASN A 92 -54.43 72.68 53.63
C ASN A 92 -53.93 71.78 52.49
N HIS A 93 -54.33 72.10 51.26
CA HIS A 93 -53.87 71.47 50.03
C HIS A 93 -53.91 72.51 48.92
N GLU A 94 -52.93 72.49 48.02
CA GLU A 94 -52.79 73.48 46.94
C GLU A 94 -54.01 73.52 46.00
N GLU A 95 -54.74 72.40 45.90
CA GLU A 95 -55.94 72.27 45.05
C GLU A 95 -57.26 72.58 45.79
N PHE A 96 -57.25 72.92 47.08
CA PHE A 96 -58.46 73.28 47.81
C PHE A 96 -58.84 74.74 47.56
N ASN A 97 -60.12 74.98 47.27
CA ASN A 97 -60.70 76.33 47.23
C ASN A 97 -60.93 76.88 48.66
N GLY A 98 -59.83 77.05 49.40
CA GLY A 98 -59.76 77.53 50.78
C GLY A 98 -59.55 76.44 51.84
N ASP A 99 -59.02 76.84 52.98
CA ASP A 99 -58.67 75.96 54.10
C ASP A 99 -59.88 75.21 54.68
N ILE A 100 -59.73 73.90 54.87
CA ILE A 100 -60.73 73.10 55.55
C ILE A 100 -60.42 73.12 57.04
N VAL A 101 -61.30 73.76 57.81
CA VAL A 101 -61.12 73.91 59.25
C VAL A 101 -62.08 73.02 60.01
N LEU A 102 -61.51 72.15 60.84
CA LEU A 102 -62.21 71.20 61.71
C LEU A 102 -61.89 71.51 63.16
N ALA A 103 -62.77 71.19 64.10
CA ALA A 103 -62.45 71.27 65.53
C ALA A 103 -62.98 70.04 66.27
N ALA A 104 -62.15 69.54 67.19
CA ALA A 104 -62.46 68.42 68.07
C ALA A 104 -63.09 68.91 69.38
N ASP A 105 -63.71 68.01 70.15
CA ASP A 105 -64.30 68.35 71.45
C ASP A 105 -63.23 68.30 72.59
N SER A 106 -62.07 67.67 72.36
CA SER A 106 -60.92 67.63 73.29
C SER A 106 -59.56 67.66 72.59
N GLU A 107 -58.52 68.04 73.35
CA GLU A 107 -57.10 67.98 72.92
C GLU A 107 -56.67 66.56 72.53
N SER A 108 -57.09 65.55 73.29
CA SER A 108 -56.78 64.15 73.00
C SER A 108 -57.37 63.67 71.67
N GLU A 109 -58.60 64.09 71.35
CA GLU A 109 -59.25 63.78 70.08
C GLU A 109 -58.55 64.54 68.94
N GLN A 110 -58.19 65.81 69.14
CA GLN A 110 -57.45 66.60 68.15
C GLN A 110 -56.13 65.93 67.74
N ILE A 111 -55.33 65.47 68.71
CA ILE A 111 -54.05 64.80 68.46
C ILE A 111 -54.28 63.49 67.67
N GLN A 112 -55.25 62.68 68.08
CA GLN A 112 -55.57 61.43 67.39
C GLN A 112 -55.99 61.64 65.93
N TRP A 113 -56.79 62.68 65.66
CA TRP A 113 -57.18 63.04 64.30
C TRP A 113 -56.01 63.57 63.48
N LEU A 114 -55.15 64.42 64.06
CA LEU A 114 -53.95 64.92 63.40
C LEU A 114 -53.04 63.77 62.93
N GLU A 115 -52.69 62.86 63.84
CA GLU A 115 -51.83 61.71 63.53
C GLU A 115 -52.42 60.82 62.42
N MET A 116 -53.71 60.51 62.51
CA MET A 116 -54.36 59.64 61.53
C MET A 116 -54.55 60.31 60.17
N LEU A 117 -54.82 61.62 60.13
CA LEU A 117 -54.90 62.37 58.88
C LEU A 117 -53.54 62.43 58.18
N GLU A 118 -52.45 62.64 58.93
CA GLU A 118 -51.09 62.65 58.39
C GLU A 118 -50.64 61.27 57.89
N GLU A 119 -50.85 60.21 58.67
CA GLU A 119 -50.47 58.85 58.26
C GLU A 119 -51.26 58.38 57.03
N SER A 120 -52.57 58.70 56.98
CA SER A 120 -53.44 58.36 55.86
C SER A 120 -53.06 59.11 54.56
N GLY A 121 -52.52 60.33 54.69
CA GLY A 121 -51.96 61.08 53.56
C GLY A 121 -50.71 60.43 52.93
N LYS A 122 -49.94 59.65 53.71
CA LYS A 122 -48.72 58.95 53.24
C LYS A 122 -49.00 57.63 52.50
N VAL A 123 -50.20 57.05 52.66
CA VAL A 123 -50.55 55.73 52.10
C VAL A 123 -50.52 55.70 50.57
N THR A 124 -51.05 56.72 49.88
CA THR A 124 -51.03 56.81 48.41
C THR A 124 -49.61 56.74 47.85
N TRP A 125 -48.65 57.43 48.47
CA TRP A 125 -47.26 57.46 48.03
C TRP A 125 -46.58 56.10 48.22
N LYS A 126 -46.77 55.47 49.39
CA LYS A 126 -46.23 54.13 49.67
C LYS A 126 -46.76 53.09 48.66
N ASN A 127 -48.05 53.15 48.30
CA ASN A 127 -48.63 52.23 47.32
C ASN A 127 -48.10 52.45 45.90
N ALA A 128 -47.89 53.70 45.49
CA ALA A 128 -47.27 54.00 44.20
C ALA A 128 -45.84 53.47 44.12
N GLN A 129 -45.05 53.64 45.19
CA GLN A 129 -43.68 53.11 45.29
C GLN A 129 -43.64 51.57 45.21
N LEU A 130 -44.57 50.89 45.89
CA LEU A 130 -44.69 49.42 45.80
C LEU A 130 -45.09 48.95 44.41
N GLY A 131 -45.99 49.68 43.73
CA GLY A 131 -46.40 49.40 42.35
C GLY A 131 -45.22 49.50 41.39
N GLU A 132 -44.43 50.56 41.49
CA GLU A 132 -43.24 50.77 40.66
C GLU A 132 -42.22 49.64 40.87
N ALA A 133 -41.88 49.32 42.13
CA ALA A 133 -40.93 48.25 42.44
C ALA A 133 -41.39 46.88 41.93
N MET A 134 -42.70 46.62 41.93
CA MET A 134 -43.27 45.39 41.39
C MET A 134 -43.15 45.34 39.86
N ILE A 135 -43.43 46.45 39.18
CA ILE A 135 -43.28 46.57 37.73
C ILE A 135 -41.82 46.35 37.34
N GLU A 136 -40.87 47.04 37.98
CA GLU A 136 -39.43 46.87 37.75
C GLU A 136 -39.00 45.41 37.93
N SER A 137 -39.51 44.72 38.96
CA SER A 137 -39.20 43.31 39.20
C SER A 137 -39.73 42.40 38.09
N LEU A 138 -40.96 42.64 37.62
CA LEU A 138 -41.57 41.86 36.54
C LEU A 138 -40.86 42.09 35.20
N GLU A 139 -40.45 43.33 34.91
CA GLU A 139 -39.68 43.66 33.71
C GLU A 139 -38.31 42.97 33.72
N ALA A 140 -37.60 43.00 34.86
CA ALA A 140 -36.33 42.31 35.02
C ALA A 140 -36.46 40.79 34.82
N GLN A 141 -37.51 40.17 35.37
CA GLN A 141 -37.80 38.75 35.16
C GLN A 141 -38.13 38.45 33.69
N GLY A 142 -38.96 39.29 33.04
CA GLY A 142 -39.30 39.14 31.62
C GLY A 142 -38.07 39.23 30.71
N LEU A 143 -37.18 40.18 31.00
CA LEU A 143 -35.91 40.34 30.28
C LEU A 143 -34.99 39.13 30.48
N GLN A 144 -34.87 38.64 31.71
CA GLN A 144 -34.06 37.47 32.03
C GLN A 144 -34.58 36.21 31.30
N LEU A 145 -35.89 35.97 31.30
CA LEU A 145 -36.50 34.85 30.57
C LEU A 145 -36.29 34.95 29.05
N ALA A 146 -36.38 36.16 28.48
CA ALA A 146 -36.10 36.37 27.07
C ALA A 146 -34.63 36.06 26.72
N LYS A 147 -33.70 36.46 27.60
CA LYS A 147 -32.27 36.16 27.46
C LYS A 147 -32.00 34.66 27.53
N GLU A 148 -32.54 33.97 28.53
CA GLU A 148 -32.39 32.52 28.68
C GLU A 148 -32.97 31.77 27.47
N LYS A 149 -34.15 32.18 26.98
CA LYS A 149 -34.74 31.61 25.76
C LYS A 149 -33.81 31.78 24.55
N GLN A 150 -33.20 32.95 24.38
CA GLN A 150 -32.26 33.18 23.29
C GLN A 150 -31.02 32.30 23.41
N GLU A 151 -30.42 32.22 24.60
CA GLU A 151 -29.25 31.36 24.84
C GLU A 151 -29.54 29.88 24.58
N TYR A 152 -30.75 29.40 24.91
CA TYR A 152 -31.17 28.04 24.58
C TYR A 152 -31.31 27.82 23.07
N LEU A 153 -31.86 28.79 22.33
CA LEU A 153 -31.95 28.72 20.87
C LEU A 153 -30.57 28.71 20.22
N ASP A 154 -29.65 29.56 20.69
CA ASP A 154 -28.29 29.63 20.17
C ASP A 154 -27.55 28.30 20.39
N LYS A 155 -27.69 27.67 21.57
CA LYS A 155 -27.13 26.34 21.85
C LYS A 155 -27.67 25.27 20.91
N LEU A 156 -28.98 25.25 20.69
CA LEU A 156 -29.61 24.29 19.77
C LEU A 156 -29.13 24.47 18.32
N MET A 157 -28.91 25.72 17.90
CA MET A 157 -28.38 26.02 16.57
C MET A 157 -26.95 25.47 16.42
N VAL A 158 -26.07 25.72 17.39
CA VAL A 158 -24.70 25.18 17.40
C VAL A 158 -24.70 23.64 17.36
N GLU A 159 -25.51 22.99 18.19
CA GLU A 159 -25.62 21.52 18.19
C GLU A 159 -26.13 20.98 16.84
N THR A 160 -27.05 21.70 16.19
CA THR A 160 -27.56 21.34 14.86
C THR A 160 -26.47 21.46 13.78
N GLU A 161 -25.65 22.50 13.84
CA GLU A 161 -24.50 22.71 12.94
C GLU A 161 -23.41 21.66 13.16
N GLU A 162 -23.10 21.31 14.40
CA GLU A 162 -22.14 20.25 14.71
C GLU A 162 -22.62 18.89 14.20
N LEU A 163 -23.90 18.56 14.39
CA LEU A 163 -24.51 17.34 13.87
C LEU A 163 -24.53 17.29 12.33
N SER A 164 -24.71 18.43 11.66
CA SER A 164 -24.67 18.48 10.19
C SER A 164 -23.25 18.22 9.68
N LEU A 165 -22.24 18.84 10.29
CA LEU A 165 -20.83 18.61 9.96
C LEU A 165 -20.42 17.15 10.19
N GLN A 166 -20.84 16.55 11.31
CA GLN A 166 -20.58 15.13 11.58
C GLN A 166 -21.21 14.21 10.52
N ARG A 167 -22.42 14.54 10.05
CA ARG A 167 -23.07 13.78 8.97
C ARG A 167 -22.32 13.91 7.64
N GLU A 168 -21.83 15.09 7.30
CA GLU A 168 -21.03 15.30 6.09
C GLU A 168 -19.71 14.53 6.14
N GLN A 169 -18.98 14.62 7.25
CA GLN A 169 -17.74 13.85 7.46
C GLN A 169 -17.99 12.34 7.36
N LYS A 170 -19.07 11.85 7.96
CA LYS A 170 -19.46 10.44 7.86
C LYS A 170 -19.77 10.03 6.41
N ALA A 171 -20.47 10.86 5.66
CA ALA A 171 -20.79 10.60 4.25
C ALA A 171 -19.53 10.61 3.37
N GLU A 172 -18.55 11.46 3.65
CA GLU A 172 -17.26 11.48 2.96
C GLU A 172 -16.43 10.23 3.27
N LEU A 173 -16.37 9.81 4.54
CA LEU A 173 -15.73 8.56 4.94
C LEU A 173 -16.37 7.34 4.27
N GLU A 174 -17.70 7.28 4.19
CA GLU A 174 -18.41 6.22 3.48
C GLU A 174 -18.07 6.18 1.98
N ARG A 175 -17.94 7.35 1.32
CA ARG A 175 -17.49 7.43 -0.07
C ARG A 175 -16.06 6.94 -0.23
N LEU A 176 -15.14 7.38 0.63
CA LEU A 176 -13.74 6.96 0.59
C LEU A 176 -13.62 5.44 0.80
N ASN A 177 -14.38 4.89 1.74
CA ASN A 177 -14.40 3.46 2.03
C ASN A 177 -14.91 2.65 0.82
N GLN A 178 -15.91 3.14 0.09
CA GLN A 178 -16.36 2.50 -1.16
C GLN A 178 -15.30 2.53 -2.27
N VAL A 179 -14.50 3.59 -2.37
CA VAL A 179 -13.39 3.67 -3.33
C VAL A 179 -12.29 2.68 -2.95
N LEU A 180 -11.91 2.63 -1.67
CA LEU A 180 -10.91 1.70 -1.16
C LEU A 180 -11.32 0.24 -1.35
N GLU A 181 -12.57 -0.12 -1.09
CA GLU A 181 -13.04 -1.50 -1.31
C GLU A 181 -13.01 -1.88 -2.80
N LYS A 182 -13.33 -0.94 -3.70
CA LYS A 182 -13.20 -1.16 -5.16
C LYS A 182 -11.74 -1.34 -5.59
N GLU A 183 -10.83 -0.53 -5.05
CA GLU A 183 -9.40 -0.69 -5.33
C GLU A 183 -8.86 -2.02 -4.79
N LYS A 184 -9.25 -2.40 -3.58
CA LYS A 184 -8.93 -3.70 -2.99
C LYS A 184 -9.43 -4.86 -3.87
N GLN A 185 -10.67 -4.79 -4.36
CA GLN A 185 -11.21 -5.80 -5.29
C GLN A 185 -10.38 -5.90 -6.57
N ARG A 186 -9.99 -4.76 -7.16
CA ARG A 186 -9.10 -4.75 -8.34
C ARG A 186 -7.74 -5.38 -8.03
N PHE A 187 -7.16 -5.09 -6.86
CA PHE A 187 -5.91 -5.74 -6.44
C PHE A 187 -6.09 -7.25 -6.26
N GLU A 188 -7.19 -7.70 -5.67
CA GLU A 188 -7.50 -9.12 -5.53
C GLU A 188 -7.66 -9.81 -6.89
N GLU A 189 -8.32 -9.18 -7.86
CA GLU A 189 -8.44 -9.67 -9.24
C GLU A 189 -7.07 -9.85 -9.89
N VAL A 190 -6.22 -8.81 -9.84
CA VAL A 190 -4.84 -8.88 -10.38
C VAL A 190 -4.02 -9.96 -9.69
N LEU A 191 -4.17 -10.15 -8.38
CA LEU A 191 -3.48 -11.22 -7.64
C LEU A 191 -3.93 -12.62 -8.09
N VAL A 192 -5.21 -12.81 -8.39
CA VAL A 192 -5.74 -14.08 -8.92
C VAL A 192 -5.21 -14.34 -10.33
N GLU A 193 -5.21 -13.33 -11.19
CA GLU A 193 -4.66 -13.43 -12.55
C GLU A 193 -3.17 -13.79 -12.53
N LEU A 194 -2.36 -13.05 -11.76
CA LEU A 194 -0.92 -13.33 -11.62
C LEU A 194 -0.65 -14.74 -11.08
N ARG A 195 -1.48 -15.22 -10.14
CA ARG A 195 -1.37 -16.59 -9.62
C ARG A 195 -1.69 -17.62 -10.70
N ALA A 196 -2.72 -17.39 -11.50
CA ALA A 196 -3.09 -18.28 -12.61
C ALA A 196 -2.00 -18.32 -13.68
N GLU A 197 -1.43 -17.17 -14.04
CA GLU A 197 -0.28 -17.06 -14.95
C GLU A 197 0.94 -17.82 -14.41
N GLN A 198 1.28 -17.63 -13.14
CA GLN A 198 2.40 -18.33 -12.50
C GLN A 198 2.22 -19.86 -12.58
N GLU A 199 1.02 -20.35 -12.30
CA GLU A 199 0.71 -21.77 -12.37
C GLU A 199 0.75 -22.29 -13.81
N GLN A 200 0.29 -21.51 -14.78
CA GLN A 200 0.40 -21.84 -16.20
C GLN A 200 1.86 -21.93 -16.65
N ILE A 201 2.72 -20.98 -16.23
CA ILE A 201 4.16 -20.98 -16.51
C ILE A 201 4.81 -22.22 -15.90
N LYS A 202 4.51 -22.56 -14.64
CA LYS A 202 5.02 -23.77 -13.98
C LYS A 202 4.66 -25.03 -14.78
N ARG A 203 3.40 -25.18 -15.18
CA ARG A 203 2.95 -26.33 -16.01
C ARG A 203 3.66 -26.41 -17.35
N LYS A 204 3.78 -25.29 -18.07
CA LYS A 204 4.50 -25.22 -19.35
C LYS A 204 5.97 -25.59 -19.17
N SER A 205 6.62 -25.13 -18.11
CA SER A 205 8.01 -25.49 -17.80
C SER A 205 8.15 -26.99 -17.50
N ILE A 206 7.28 -27.56 -16.67
CA ILE A 206 7.28 -29.00 -16.38
C ILE A 206 7.11 -29.82 -17.67
N LEU A 207 6.19 -29.44 -18.54
CA LEU A 207 5.97 -30.14 -19.80
C LEU A 207 7.22 -30.09 -20.71
N LYS A 208 7.88 -28.94 -20.82
CA LYS A 208 9.15 -28.80 -21.58
C LYS A 208 10.25 -29.69 -21.01
N TYR A 209 10.40 -29.76 -19.68
CA TYR A 209 11.38 -30.65 -19.06
C TYR A 209 11.06 -32.13 -19.30
N PHE A 210 9.77 -32.50 -19.25
CA PHE A 210 9.32 -33.85 -19.54
C PHE A 210 9.61 -34.24 -21.00
N ASP A 211 9.25 -33.40 -21.96
CA ASP A 211 9.51 -33.64 -23.38
C ASP A 211 11.02 -33.77 -23.67
N ALA A 212 11.84 -32.89 -23.08
CA ALA A 212 13.30 -32.95 -23.20
C ALA A 212 13.87 -34.25 -22.61
N ALA A 213 13.38 -34.67 -21.43
CA ALA A 213 13.83 -35.91 -20.79
C ALA A 213 13.45 -37.16 -21.61
N VAL A 214 12.22 -37.19 -22.14
CA VAL A 214 11.75 -38.26 -23.02
C VAL A 214 12.61 -38.32 -24.28
N MET A 215 12.85 -37.18 -24.95
CA MET A 215 13.72 -37.12 -26.13
C MET A 215 15.13 -37.63 -25.83
N LEU A 216 15.70 -37.25 -24.68
CA LEU A 216 17.03 -37.68 -24.27
C LEU A 216 17.08 -39.20 -24.03
N GLN A 217 16.00 -39.79 -23.49
CA GLN A 217 15.86 -41.24 -23.34
C GLN A 217 15.79 -41.97 -24.69
N TYR A 218 15.06 -41.43 -25.67
CA TYR A 218 15.01 -41.99 -27.03
C TYR A 218 16.40 -41.97 -27.68
N VAL A 219 17.10 -40.84 -27.63
CA VAL A 219 18.46 -40.71 -28.18
C VAL A 219 19.44 -41.67 -27.50
N PHE A 220 19.35 -41.83 -26.18
CA PHE A 220 20.20 -42.77 -25.44
C PHE A 220 19.95 -44.21 -25.86
N ARG A 221 18.68 -44.60 -26.06
CA ARG A 221 18.31 -45.95 -26.52
C ARG A 221 18.87 -46.25 -27.92
N ASP A 222 18.81 -45.29 -28.82
CA ASP A 222 19.29 -45.45 -30.19
C ASP A 222 20.83 -45.53 -30.22
N LEU A 223 21.51 -44.68 -29.44
CA LEU A 223 22.96 -44.73 -29.24
C LEU A 223 23.43 -46.10 -28.68
N ASP A 224 22.73 -46.63 -27.67
CA ASP A 224 22.97 -47.97 -27.11
C ASP A 224 22.70 -49.10 -28.11
N GLY A 225 21.75 -48.90 -29.02
CA GLY A 225 21.48 -49.80 -30.14
C GLY A 225 22.66 -49.85 -31.10
N THR A 226 23.09 -48.68 -31.59
CA THR A 226 24.24 -48.54 -32.49
C THR A 226 25.52 -49.10 -31.87
N ALA A 227 25.78 -48.83 -30.59
CA ALA A 227 26.97 -49.34 -29.88
C ALA A 227 26.99 -50.88 -29.78
N ARG A 228 25.83 -51.50 -29.55
CA ARG A 228 25.70 -52.98 -29.54
C ARG A 228 25.94 -53.58 -30.92
N SER A 229 25.39 -52.96 -31.97
CA SER A 229 25.60 -53.40 -33.35
C SER A 229 27.07 -53.27 -33.77
N LEU A 230 27.72 -52.15 -33.43
CA LEU A 230 29.15 -51.93 -33.71
C LEU A 230 30.01 -53.02 -33.06
N LYS A 231 29.74 -53.35 -31.79
CA LYS A 231 30.45 -54.42 -31.07
C LYS A 231 30.27 -55.79 -31.72
N GLY A 232 29.07 -56.09 -32.22
CA GLY A 232 28.80 -57.32 -32.97
C GLY A 232 29.65 -57.40 -34.25
N VAL A 233 29.70 -56.32 -35.02
CA VAL A 233 30.52 -56.23 -36.25
C VAL A 233 32.01 -56.37 -35.95
N GLU A 234 32.49 -55.82 -34.83
CA GLU A 234 33.89 -55.94 -34.40
C GLU A 234 34.26 -57.39 -34.06
N SER A 235 33.41 -58.10 -33.31
CA SER A 235 33.61 -59.54 -33.02
C SER A 235 33.60 -60.39 -34.30
N GLU A 236 32.67 -60.15 -35.23
CA GLU A 236 32.67 -60.83 -36.52
C GLU A 236 33.94 -60.54 -37.34
N LYS A 237 34.45 -59.30 -37.28
CA LYS A 237 35.71 -58.91 -37.94
C LYS A 237 36.90 -59.68 -37.37
N GLU A 238 36.97 -59.83 -36.05
CA GLU A 238 38.01 -60.64 -35.38
C GLU A 238 37.94 -62.11 -35.82
N GLU A 239 36.75 -62.70 -35.84
CA GLU A 239 36.53 -64.08 -36.31
C GLU A 239 36.93 -64.28 -37.78
N LEU A 240 36.52 -63.36 -38.67
CA LEU A 240 36.86 -63.39 -40.09
C LEU A 240 38.36 -63.20 -40.31
N ASN A 241 39.02 -62.35 -39.52
CA ASN A 241 40.48 -62.20 -39.56
C ASN A 241 41.17 -63.49 -39.13
N HIS A 242 40.74 -64.11 -38.03
CA HIS A 242 41.29 -65.40 -37.59
C HIS A 242 41.09 -66.50 -38.64
N LEU A 243 39.92 -66.56 -39.29
CA LEU A 243 39.66 -67.49 -40.38
C LEU A 243 40.56 -67.22 -41.59
N THR A 244 40.69 -65.96 -42.00
CA THR A 244 41.51 -65.56 -43.16
C THR A 244 42.99 -65.92 -42.94
N VAL A 245 43.52 -65.67 -41.74
CA VAL A 245 44.89 -66.06 -41.36
C VAL A 245 45.07 -67.58 -41.38
N ARG A 246 44.06 -68.35 -40.92
CA ARG A 246 44.09 -69.81 -40.95
C ARG A 246 44.11 -70.34 -42.38
N LEU A 247 43.21 -69.84 -43.24
CA LEU A 247 43.14 -70.20 -44.66
C LEU A 247 44.45 -69.86 -45.38
N GLN A 248 45.04 -68.70 -45.09
CA GLN A 248 46.33 -68.29 -45.63
C GLN A 248 47.45 -69.28 -45.25
N ARG A 249 47.50 -69.72 -43.98
CA ARG A 249 48.49 -70.71 -43.51
C ARG A 249 48.30 -72.06 -44.21
N SER A 250 47.06 -72.55 -44.33
CA SER A 250 46.76 -73.80 -45.03
C SER A 250 47.12 -73.74 -46.51
N LEU A 251 46.91 -72.59 -47.18
CA LEU A 251 47.35 -72.37 -48.56
C LEU A 251 48.88 -72.40 -48.69
N GLU A 252 49.62 -71.82 -47.76
CA GLU A 252 51.09 -71.86 -47.74
C GLU A 252 51.63 -73.28 -47.52
N GLU A 253 51.00 -74.05 -46.64
CA GLU A 253 51.33 -75.46 -46.39
C GLU A 253 51.08 -76.32 -47.64
N LEU A 254 49.91 -76.17 -48.28
CA LEU A 254 49.59 -76.86 -49.54
C LEU A 254 50.49 -76.42 -50.68
N SER A 255 50.88 -75.15 -50.75
CA SER A 255 51.85 -74.68 -51.73
C SER A 255 53.23 -75.32 -51.53
N LYS A 256 53.67 -75.49 -50.28
CA LYS A 256 54.92 -76.22 -49.97
C LYS A 256 54.80 -77.70 -50.33
N GLU A 257 53.65 -78.32 -50.08
CA GLU A 257 53.39 -79.71 -50.43
C GLU A 257 53.28 -79.93 -51.95
N LYS A 258 52.67 -78.98 -52.67
CA LYS A 258 52.69 -78.89 -54.14
C LYS A 258 54.12 -78.84 -54.66
N GLN A 259 54.96 -77.97 -54.09
CA GLN A 259 56.36 -77.87 -54.50
C GLN A 259 57.12 -79.19 -54.24
N ARG A 260 56.92 -79.82 -53.07
CA ARG A 260 57.53 -81.12 -52.75
C ARG A 260 57.08 -82.22 -53.72
N THR A 261 55.81 -82.27 -54.09
CA THR A 261 55.28 -83.27 -55.04
C THR A 261 55.79 -83.02 -56.46
N LEU A 262 55.92 -81.77 -56.89
CA LEU A 262 56.58 -81.39 -58.15
C LEU A 262 58.06 -81.78 -58.17
N ASP A 263 58.81 -81.51 -57.10
CA ASP A 263 60.23 -81.91 -56.98
C ASP A 263 60.39 -83.44 -57.03
N MET A 264 59.46 -84.19 -56.43
CA MET A 264 59.43 -85.65 -56.49
C MET A 264 59.11 -86.18 -57.90
N LEU A 265 58.23 -85.50 -58.65
CA LEU A 265 57.96 -85.81 -60.06
C LEU A 265 59.19 -85.51 -60.93
N GLN A 266 59.84 -84.36 -60.76
CA GLN A 266 61.08 -84.00 -61.47
C GLN A 266 62.21 -84.98 -61.20
N LYS A 267 62.43 -85.38 -59.94
CA LYS A 267 63.44 -86.39 -59.57
C LYS A 267 63.16 -87.76 -60.20
N LYS A 268 61.88 -88.17 -60.31
CA LYS A 268 61.49 -89.42 -60.98
C LYS A 268 61.63 -89.34 -62.50
N GLU A 269 61.37 -88.19 -63.10
CA GLU A 269 61.55 -87.93 -64.53
C GLU A 269 63.03 -87.94 -64.93
N VAL A 270 63.90 -87.33 -64.11
CA VAL A 270 65.37 -87.41 -64.25
C VAL A 270 65.89 -88.83 -64.00
N GLY A 271 65.34 -89.53 -63.01
CA GLY A 271 65.65 -90.95 -62.76
C GLY A 271 65.30 -91.86 -63.95
N ARG A 272 64.23 -91.54 -64.70
CA ARG A 272 63.82 -92.23 -65.93
C ARG A 272 64.74 -91.93 -67.12
N ILE A 273 65.30 -90.72 -67.20
CA ILE A 273 66.28 -90.33 -68.23
C ILE A 273 67.63 -91.03 -67.98
N ASN A 274 68.00 -91.24 -66.72
CA ASN A 274 69.22 -91.96 -66.32
C ASN A 274 69.08 -93.51 -66.34
N SER A 275 67.88 -94.03 -66.56
CA SER A 275 67.58 -95.48 -66.67
C SER A 275 66.94 -95.84 -68.02
N LYS A 276 67.47 -95.27 -69.11
CA LYS A 276 67.36 -95.87 -70.44
C LYS A 276 68.43 -96.95 -70.60
N ASP A 277 68.27 -98.07 -69.91
CA ASP A 277 68.83 -99.37 -70.28
C ASP A 277 68.27 -100.44 -69.35
N GLN A 278 66.99 -100.77 -69.57
CA GLN A 278 66.43 -102.13 -69.53
C GLN A 278 64.90 -102.04 -69.45
N ALA A 279 64.26 -102.56 -70.49
CA ALA A 279 62.83 -102.78 -70.55
C ALA A 279 62.48 -104.10 -69.86
N SER A 280 61.43 -104.09 -69.03
CA SER A 280 60.63 -105.28 -68.75
C SER A 280 59.19 -104.89 -68.38
N ALA A 281 58.29 -105.85 -68.61
CA ALA A 281 56.87 -105.74 -68.94
C ALA A 281 55.93 -105.17 -67.86
N PRO A 282 54.69 -104.74 -68.22
CA PRO A 282 53.70 -104.21 -67.28
C PRO A 282 52.86 -105.33 -66.62
N ASP A 283 52.63 -105.22 -65.31
CA ASP A 283 51.68 -106.03 -64.54
C ASP A 283 50.41 -105.18 -64.24
N PRO A 284 49.17 -105.62 -64.57
CA PRO A 284 48.04 -104.72 -64.75
C PRO A 284 47.10 -104.65 -63.53
N LYS A 285 47.60 -104.44 -62.29
CA LYS A 285 46.74 -104.26 -61.11
C LYS A 285 47.18 -103.23 -60.05
N HIS A 286 48.22 -102.43 -60.29
CA HIS A 286 48.57 -101.30 -59.43
C HIS A 286 48.83 -100.03 -60.27
N PRO A 287 48.24 -98.86 -59.92
CA PRO A 287 48.52 -97.63 -60.63
C PRO A 287 50.02 -97.33 -60.55
N LYS A 288 50.62 -96.88 -61.65
CA LYS A 288 52.04 -96.57 -61.66
C LYS A 288 52.30 -95.49 -60.59
N PRO A 289 53.39 -95.56 -59.80
CA PRO A 289 53.72 -94.55 -58.78
C PRO A 289 53.85 -93.10 -59.30
N GLN A 290 53.78 -92.89 -60.62
CA GLN A 290 53.74 -91.59 -61.30
C GLN A 290 52.30 -91.09 -61.51
N GLU A 291 51.36 -91.96 -61.86
CA GLU A 291 49.93 -91.65 -62.00
C GLU A 291 49.33 -91.26 -60.65
N GLN A 292 49.77 -91.94 -59.57
CA GLN A 292 49.37 -91.62 -58.20
C GLN A 292 49.88 -90.24 -57.73
N LEU A 293 51.13 -89.87 -58.09
CA LEU A 293 51.66 -88.54 -57.77
C LEU A 293 50.99 -87.43 -58.61
N GLN A 294 50.63 -87.70 -59.86
CA GLN A 294 49.85 -86.79 -60.69
C GLN A 294 48.42 -86.61 -60.17
N GLY A 295 47.78 -87.68 -59.69
CA GLY A 295 46.48 -87.61 -59.01
C GLY A 295 46.55 -86.80 -57.72
N ASN A 296 47.57 -87.01 -56.90
CA ASN A 296 47.81 -86.23 -55.68
C ASN A 296 48.04 -84.75 -56.00
N LEU A 297 48.81 -84.43 -57.04
CA LEU A 297 49.04 -83.05 -57.48
C LEU A 297 47.72 -82.38 -57.90
N ARG A 298 46.88 -83.08 -58.67
CA ARG A 298 45.55 -82.59 -59.06
C ARG A 298 44.65 -82.36 -57.84
N ASN A 299 44.63 -83.28 -56.89
CA ASN A 299 43.88 -83.13 -55.65
C ASN A 299 44.38 -81.95 -54.80
N ILE A 300 45.70 -81.72 -54.73
CA ILE A 300 46.28 -80.55 -54.05
C ILE A 300 45.87 -79.25 -54.76
N GLU A 301 45.85 -79.23 -56.09
CA GLU A 301 45.42 -78.07 -56.88
C GLU A 301 43.93 -77.77 -56.73
N GLU A 302 43.08 -78.80 -56.73
CA GLU A 302 41.64 -78.67 -56.47
C GLU A 302 41.37 -78.17 -55.05
N HIS A 303 42.06 -78.73 -54.04
CA HIS A 303 41.92 -78.30 -52.66
C HIS A 303 42.42 -76.86 -52.43
N MET A 304 43.54 -76.49 -53.06
CA MET A 304 44.05 -75.12 -53.08
C MET A 304 43.06 -74.16 -53.76
N SER A 305 42.40 -74.57 -54.84
CA SER A 305 41.36 -73.78 -55.51
C SER A 305 40.14 -73.55 -54.61
N CYS A 306 39.68 -74.59 -53.90
CA CYS A 306 38.59 -74.48 -52.92
C CYS A 306 38.94 -73.50 -51.78
N LEU A 307 40.13 -73.63 -51.19
CA LEU A 307 40.57 -72.73 -50.10
C LEU A 307 40.77 -71.29 -50.56
N LEU A 308 41.22 -71.07 -51.80
CA LEU A 308 41.28 -69.72 -52.39
C LEU A 308 39.88 -69.11 -52.55
N CYS A 309 38.88 -69.92 -52.93
CA CYS A 309 37.49 -69.47 -53.03
C CYS A 309 36.92 -69.09 -51.66
N GLU A 310 37.12 -69.94 -50.64
CA GLU A 310 36.71 -69.66 -49.25
C GLU A 310 37.40 -68.43 -48.67
N LYS A 311 38.70 -68.26 -48.93
CA LYS A 311 39.46 -67.09 -48.51
C LYS A 311 38.90 -65.82 -49.15
N LYS A 312 38.64 -65.84 -50.47
CA LYS A 312 38.03 -64.70 -51.17
C LYS A 312 36.65 -64.35 -50.61
N GLN A 313 35.86 -65.36 -50.25
CA GLN A 313 34.55 -65.15 -49.62
C GLN A 313 34.66 -64.55 -48.21
N ALA A 314 35.65 -64.97 -47.42
CA ALA A 314 35.93 -64.37 -46.11
C ALA A 314 36.42 -62.91 -46.23
N GLU A 315 37.28 -62.61 -47.19
CA GLU A 315 37.74 -61.24 -47.48
C GLU A 315 36.62 -60.32 -47.95
N GLU A 316 35.70 -60.81 -48.79
CA GLU A 316 34.52 -60.03 -49.21
C GLU A 316 33.58 -59.73 -48.04
N ARG A 317 33.36 -60.70 -47.13
CA ARG A 317 32.59 -60.48 -45.90
C ARG A 317 33.29 -59.48 -44.97
N LEU A 318 34.62 -59.54 -44.88
CA LEU A 318 35.41 -58.58 -44.11
C LEU A 318 35.21 -57.15 -44.64
N ARG A 319 35.28 -56.98 -45.96
CA ARG A 319 35.04 -55.69 -46.62
C ARG A 319 33.62 -55.16 -46.37
N GLN A 320 32.61 -56.03 -46.43
CA GLN A 320 31.24 -55.67 -46.10
C GLN A 320 31.08 -55.24 -44.64
N ASN A 321 31.74 -55.93 -43.71
CA ASN A 321 31.73 -55.57 -42.29
C ASN A 321 32.49 -54.26 -42.02
N GLU A 322 33.56 -53.95 -42.76
CA GLU A 322 34.21 -52.63 -42.68
C GLU A 322 33.29 -51.50 -43.15
N GLN A 323 32.56 -51.72 -44.25
CA GLN A 323 31.58 -50.74 -44.73
C GLN A 323 30.43 -50.54 -43.73
N ARG A 324 29.93 -51.63 -43.11
CA ARG A 324 28.90 -51.57 -42.07
C ARG A 324 29.40 -50.88 -40.80
N ALA A 325 30.63 -51.15 -40.38
CA ALA A 325 31.25 -50.49 -39.23
C ALA A 325 31.40 -48.98 -39.46
N HIS A 326 31.75 -48.56 -40.67
CA HIS A 326 31.82 -47.13 -41.02
C HIS A 326 30.48 -46.43 -40.83
N VAL A 327 29.40 -46.99 -41.39
CA VAL A 327 28.05 -46.41 -41.27
C VAL A 327 27.60 -46.34 -39.80
N LEU A 328 27.81 -47.41 -39.03
CA LEU A 328 27.47 -47.41 -37.60
C LEU A 328 28.30 -46.41 -36.79
N GLN A 329 29.55 -46.17 -37.18
CA GLN A 329 30.40 -45.16 -36.54
C GLN A 329 29.90 -43.74 -36.85
N GLU A 330 29.47 -43.46 -38.09
CA GLU A 330 28.85 -42.18 -38.45
C GLU A 330 27.53 -41.95 -37.69
N GLU A 331 26.67 -42.97 -37.59
CA GLU A 331 25.44 -42.90 -36.79
C GLU A 331 25.72 -42.62 -35.30
N ARG A 332 26.74 -43.29 -34.73
CA ARG A 332 27.17 -43.07 -33.34
C ARG A 332 27.64 -41.64 -33.13
N GLU A 333 28.45 -41.11 -34.05
CA GLU A 333 28.95 -39.72 -33.98
C GLU A 333 27.80 -38.71 -34.09
N PHE A 334 26.83 -38.98 -34.96
CA PHE A 334 25.61 -38.18 -35.10
C PHE A 334 24.82 -38.12 -33.78
N TYR A 335 24.44 -39.27 -33.21
CA TYR A 335 23.68 -39.31 -31.96
C TYR A 335 24.47 -38.75 -30.77
N SER A 336 25.80 -38.97 -30.73
CA SER A 336 26.68 -38.39 -29.73
C SER A 336 26.68 -36.86 -29.78
N SER A 337 26.79 -36.28 -30.98
CA SER A 337 26.74 -34.82 -31.18
C SER A 337 25.38 -34.24 -30.76
N GLN A 338 24.28 -34.93 -31.06
CA GLN A 338 22.93 -34.52 -30.67
C GLN A 338 22.74 -34.59 -29.15
N ALA A 339 23.20 -35.66 -28.50
CA ALA A 339 23.15 -35.79 -27.05
C ALA A 339 23.96 -34.68 -26.35
N GLN A 340 25.16 -34.37 -26.87
CA GLN A 340 26.00 -33.30 -26.34
C GLN A 340 25.34 -31.92 -26.49
N ALA A 341 24.70 -31.63 -27.63
CA ALA A 341 23.98 -30.38 -27.84
C ALA A 341 22.78 -30.23 -26.88
N LEU A 342 22.01 -31.30 -26.67
CA LEU A 342 20.91 -31.32 -25.69
C LEU A 342 21.41 -31.13 -24.27
N GLN A 343 22.52 -31.76 -23.90
CA GLN A 343 23.13 -31.61 -22.58
C GLN A 343 23.62 -30.17 -22.33
N GLN A 344 24.23 -29.52 -23.33
CA GLN A 344 24.62 -28.12 -23.26
C GLN A 344 23.41 -27.18 -23.14
N SER A 345 22.32 -27.48 -23.85
CA SER A 345 21.08 -26.71 -23.74
C SER A 345 20.46 -26.83 -22.35
N LEU A 346 20.43 -28.04 -21.77
CA LEU A 346 19.95 -28.27 -20.41
C LEU A 346 20.81 -27.58 -19.35
N SER A 347 22.13 -27.57 -19.50
CA SER A 347 23.01 -26.87 -18.56
C SER A 347 22.81 -25.36 -18.63
N GLN A 348 22.64 -24.79 -19.83
CA GLN A 348 22.32 -23.37 -20.00
C GLN A 348 20.96 -23.01 -19.39
N LEU A 349 19.90 -23.77 -19.66
CA LEU A 349 18.57 -23.58 -19.06
C LEU A 349 18.62 -23.65 -17.52
N THR A 350 19.46 -24.53 -16.97
CA THR A 350 19.64 -24.65 -15.52
C THR A 350 20.35 -23.43 -14.94
N ALA A 351 21.39 -22.92 -15.63
CA ALA A 351 22.09 -21.71 -15.23
C ALA A 351 21.17 -20.48 -15.29
N ASP A 352 20.38 -20.33 -16.36
CA ASP A 352 19.42 -19.24 -16.51
C ASP A 352 18.34 -19.28 -15.42
N LYS A 353 17.84 -20.50 -15.09
CA LYS A 353 16.91 -20.71 -13.97
C LYS A 353 17.52 -20.25 -12.65
N GLN A 354 18.74 -20.69 -12.33
CA GLN A 354 19.41 -20.32 -11.07
C GLN A 354 19.65 -18.81 -10.98
N GLN A 355 20.01 -18.17 -12.10
CA GLN A 355 20.19 -16.72 -12.17
C GLN A 355 18.87 -15.99 -11.91
N ALA A 356 17.76 -16.41 -12.54
CA ALA A 356 16.44 -15.81 -12.33
C ALA A 356 15.93 -16.02 -10.88
N GLU A 357 16.15 -17.20 -10.30
CA GLU A 357 15.81 -17.47 -8.89
C GLU A 357 16.61 -16.59 -7.93
N ALA A 358 17.90 -16.35 -8.21
CA ALA A 358 18.74 -15.45 -7.42
C ALA A 358 18.30 -13.98 -7.53
N GLU A 359 17.91 -13.53 -8.73
CA GLU A 359 17.37 -12.18 -8.95
C GLU A 359 16.04 -11.98 -8.21
N LEU A 360 15.13 -12.95 -8.32
CA LEU A 360 13.84 -12.92 -7.61
C LEU A 360 14.06 -12.90 -6.08
N LYS A 361 14.98 -13.71 -5.57
CA LYS A 361 15.31 -13.73 -4.14
C LYS A 361 15.83 -12.37 -3.66
N ALA A 362 16.72 -11.74 -4.42
CA ALA A 362 17.23 -10.41 -4.09
C ALA A 362 16.12 -9.34 -4.11
N GLU A 363 15.19 -9.42 -5.06
CA GLU A 363 14.02 -8.55 -5.09
C GLU A 363 13.10 -8.78 -3.88
N MET A 364 12.82 -10.03 -3.52
CA MET A 364 12.02 -10.34 -2.33
C MET A 364 12.66 -9.82 -1.04
N GLU A 365 13.99 -9.98 -0.89
CA GLU A 365 14.74 -9.45 0.26
C GLU A 365 14.68 -7.91 0.31
N SER A 366 14.81 -7.24 -0.84
CA SER A 366 14.65 -5.78 -0.93
C SER A 366 13.24 -5.32 -0.57
N ARG A 367 12.19 -6.04 -1.01
CA ARG A 367 10.79 -5.73 -0.67
C ARG A 367 10.54 -5.91 0.82
N ALA A 368 11.02 -6.99 1.42
CA ALA A 368 10.86 -7.26 2.85
C ALA A 368 11.55 -6.19 3.72
N GLU A 369 12.70 -5.66 3.27
CA GLU A 369 13.38 -4.56 3.97
C GLU A 369 12.60 -3.25 3.87
N LEU A 370 12.02 -2.93 2.70
CA LEU A 370 11.15 -1.76 2.54
C LEU A 370 9.90 -1.86 3.43
N GLU A 371 9.28 -3.02 3.51
CA GLU A 371 8.13 -3.28 4.38
C GLU A 371 8.48 -3.10 5.87
N ARG A 372 9.64 -3.62 6.30
CA ARG A 372 10.14 -3.39 7.66
C ARG A 372 10.32 -1.90 7.96
N ARG A 373 10.88 -1.13 7.00
CA ARG A 373 11.05 0.32 7.17
C ARG A 373 9.72 1.06 7.25
N LEU A 374 8.75 0.68 6.42
CA LEU A 374 7.40 1.22 6.46
C LEU A 374 6.77 0.99 7.85
N GLN A 375 6.84 -0.24 8.36
CA GLN A 375 6.31 -0.58 9.69
C GLN A 375 6.94 0.25 10.80
N MET A 376 8.27 0.42 10.79
CA MET A 376 8.95 1.28 11.77
C MET A 376 8.49 2.74 11.69
N ALA A 377 8.22 3.26 10.50
CA ALA A 377 7.69 4.62 10.32
C ALA A 377 6.24 4.72 10.84
N GLU A 378 5.39 3.74 10.56
CA GLU A 378 4.02 3.66 11.09
C GLU A 378 4.00 3.61 12.62
N GLU A 379 4.87 2.80 13.22
CA GLU A 379 5.02 2.73 14.67
C GLU A 379 5.50 4.06 15.28
N ALA A 380 6.49 4.71 14.66
CA ALA A 380 6.95 6.03 15.09
C ALA A 380 5.83 7.09 15.03
N LEU A 381 5.02 7.09 13.97
CA LEU A 381 3.84 7.96 13.86
C LEU A 381 2.82 7.69 14.96
N LYS A 382 2.53 6.41 15.23
CA LYS A 382 1.59 6.02 16.28
C LYS A 382 2.08 6.41 17.68
N ASN A 383 3.37 6.25 17.94
CA ASN A 383 3.99 6.67 19.21
C ASN A 383 3.93 8.20 19.38
N LEU A 384 4.16 8.94 18.30
CA LEU A 384 4.00 10.39 18.26
C LEU A 384 2.57 10.84 18.58
N GLU A 385 1.57 10.23 17.93
CA GLU A 385 0.17 10.51 18.20
C GLU A 385 -0.19 10.24 19.66
N GLN A 386 0.23 9.11 20.22
CA GLN A 386 0.01 8.77 21.63
C GLN A 386 0.73 9.74 22.58
N GLY A 387 1.96 10.13 22.25
CA GLY A 387 2.73 11.10 23.03
C GLY A 387 2.09 12.49 23.05
N LEU A 388 1.55 12.93 21.91
CA LEU A 388 0.86 14.22 21.79
C LEU A 388 -0.50 14.24 22.49
N ASN A 389 -1.22 13.11 22.51
CA ASN A 389 -2.52 12.97 23.17
C ASN A 389 -2.41 12.76 24.70
N CYS A 390 -1.20 12.57 25.24
CA CYS A 390 -1.01 12.37 26.68
C CYS A 390 -0.96 13.70 27.44
N LEU A 391 -1.77 13.84 28.49
CA LEU A 391 -1.83 15.05 29.33
C LEU A 391 -0.59 15.26 30.22
N GLU A 392 0.15 14.19 30.53
CA GLU A 392 1.34 14.26 31.37
C GLU A 392 2.62 14.30 30.52
N ARG A 393 3.27 15.45 30.43
CA ARG A 393 4.58 15.56 29.76
C ARG A 393 5.70 15.13 30.72
N SER A 394 6.43 14.09 30.32
CA SER A 394 7.65 13.67 31.00
C SER A 394 8.84 13.84 30.06
N ARG A 395 10.02 14.17 30.62
CA ARG A 395 11.24 14.38 29.83
C ARG A 395 11.62 13.18 28.96
N GLU A 396 11.44 11.96 29.48
CA GLU A 396 11.67 10.73 28.72
C GLU A 396 10.70 10.55 27.55
N ARG A 397 9.46 11.04 27.65
CA ARG A 397 8.51 10.98 26.54
C ARG A 397 8.84 11.99 25.47
N ASP A 398 9.23 13.20 25.86
CA ASP A 398 9.68 14.22 24.90
C ASP A 398 10.94 13.75 24.14
N GLU A 399 11.89 13.09 24.83
CA GLU A 399 13.08 12.50 24.19
C GLU A 399 12.74 11.37 23.21
N ARG A 400 11.79 10.49 23.55
CA ARG A 400 11.28 9.45 22.61
C ARG A 400 10.60 10.07 21.40
N MET A 401 9.75 11.07 21.62
CA MET A 401 9.02 11.78 20.57
C MET A 401 9.98 12.48 19.58
N ILE A 402 11.07 13.08 20.07
CA ILE A 402 12.14 13.64 19.23
C ILE A 402 12.83 12.55 18.41
N GLY A 403 13.05 11.38 19.01
CA GLY A 403 13.57 10.19 18.32
C GLY A 403 12.66 9.74 17.18
N ASP A 404 11.35 9.64 17.43
CA ASP A 404 10.35 9.24 16.43
C ASP A 404 10.24 10.25 15.28
N VAL A 405 10.25 11.56 15.58
CA VAL A 405 10.29 12.63 14.55
C VAL A 405 11.56 12.52 13.70
N SER A 406 12.70 12.21 14.33
CA SER A 406 13.97 12.04 13.61
C SER A 406 13.95 10.82 12.69
N HIS A 407 13.34 9.71 13.11
CA HIS A 407 13.15 8.53 12.26
C HIS A 407 12.22 8.81 11.08
N LEU A 408 11.08 9.47 11.32
CA LEU A 408 10.15 9.85 10.25
C LEU A 408 10.78 10.79 9.24
N ARG A 409 11.51 11.79 9.72
CA ARG A 409 12.23 12.71 8.84
C ARG A 409 13.20 11.96 7.93
N LYS A 410 13.99 11.03 8.47
CA LYS A 410 14.90 10.19 7.66
C LYS A 410 14.14 9.34 6.65
N PHE A 411 13.04 8.72 7.06
CA PHE A 411 12.20 7.92 6.17
C PHE A 411 11.69 8.76 4.97
N PHE A 412 11.15 9.95 5.22
CA PHE A 412 10.69 10.83 4.14
C PHE A 412 11.85 11.38 3.28
N GLU A 413 13.00 11.72 3.86
CA GLU A 413 14.21 12.09 3.10
C GLU A 413 14.64 10.97 2.15
N GLU A 414 14.60 9.71 2.61
CA GLU A 414 14.87 8.53 1.77
C GLU A 414 13.83 8.35 0.66
N CYS A 415 12.53 8.51 0.96
CA CYS A 415 11.45 8.45 -0.04
C CYS A 415 11.60 9.53 -1.10
N ILE A 416 11.93 10.76 -0.71
CA ILE A 416 12.17 11.87 -1.64
C ILE A 416 13.38 11.56 -2.54
N CYS A 417 14.49 11.09 -1.96
CA CYS A 417 15.66 10.68 -2.73
C CYS A 417 15.31 9.57 -3.75
N ALA A 418 14.53 8.57 -3.34
CA ALA A 418 14.10 7.49 -4.22
C ALA A 418 13.21 8.00 -5.36
N ALA A 419 12.21 8.84 -5.06
CA ALA A 419 11.33 9.44 -6.05
C ALA A 419 12.08 10.35 -7.04
N GLU A 420 13.09 11.09 -6.57
CA GLU A 420 13.95 11.89 -7.44
C GLU A 420 14.77 11.02 -8.41
N ILE A 421 15.31 9.89 -7.93
CA ILE A 421 16.04 8.94 -8.76
C ILE A 421 15.11 8.33 -9.81
N GLU A 422 13.90 7.94 -9.41
CA GLU A 422 12.88 7.39 -10.29
C GLU A 422 12.45 8.39 -11.37
N ALA A 423 12.21 9.65 -11.01
CA ALA A 423 11.91 10.72 -11.96
C ALA A 423 13.06 10.96 -12.96
N LYS A 424 14.32 10.77 -12.53
CA LYS A 424 15.52 10.88 -13.39
C LYS A 424 15.78 9.60 -14.20
N LEU A 425 15.10 8.49 -13.92
CA LEU A 425 15.35 7.18 -14.54
C LEU A 425 15.25 7.21 -16.07
N PRO A 426 14.25 7.84 -16.71
CA PRO A 426 14.18 7.91 -18.17
C PRO A 426 15.39 8.62 -18.79
N ALA A 427 15.91 9.67 -18.14
CA ALA A 427 17.09 10.39 -18.59
C ALA A 427 18.37 9.57 -18.41
N ILE A 428 18.50 8.87 -17.26
CA ILE A 428 19.61 7.95 -16.98
C ILE A 428 19.63 6.82 -18.03
N MET A 429 18.48 6.22 -18.34
CA MET A 429 18.34 5.19 -19.36
C MET A 429 18.67 5.72 -20.77
N LYS A 430 18.17 6.91 -21.13
CA LYS A 430 18.51 7.54 -22.41
C LYS A 430 20.01 7.77 -22.55
N ASN A 431 20.67 8.21 -21.49
CA ASN A 431 22.11 8.45 -21.45
C ASN A 431 22.92 7.14 -21.53
N SER A 432 22.48 6.07 -20.88
CA SER A 432 23.16 4.77 -20.95
C SER A 432 23.10 4.17 -22.37
N VAL A 433 21.94 4.26 -23.03
CA VAL A 433 21.77 3.87 -24.44
C VAL A 433 22.66 4.72 -25.34
N TYR A 434 22.70 6.03 -25.12
CA TYR A 434 23.57 6.93 -25.89
C TYR A 434 25.06 6.61 -25.71
N LEU A 435 25.50 6.32 -24.48
CA LEU A 435 26.87 5.89 -24.18
C LEU A 435 27.22 4.60 -24.90
N HIS A 436 26.36 3.57 -24.86
CA HIS A 436 26.57 2.33 -25.61
C HIS A 436 26.61 2.56 -27.11
N LYS A 437 25.74 3.41 -27.65
CA LYS A 437 25.71 3.76 -29.09
C LYS A 437 26.96 4.54 -29.51
N ALA A 438 27.41 5.48 -28.68
CA ALA A 438 28.64 6.23 -28.88
C ALA A 438 29.88 5.32 -28.80
N ALA A 439 29.94 4.42 -27.82
CA ALA A 439 31.00 3.43 -27.68
C ALA A 439 31.04 2.49 -28.90
N ALA A 440 29.90 1.97 -29.34
CA ALA A 440 29.81 1.14 -30.54
C ALA A 440 30.28 1.88 -31.80
N ARG A 441 29.93 3.17 -31.95
CA ARG A 441 30.44 4.03 -33.04
C ARG A 441 31.95 4.24 -32.96
N ARG A 442 32.51 4.49 -31.77
CA ARG A 442 33.97 4.59 -31.57
C ARG A 442 34.67 3.29 -31.90
N ILE A 443 34.16 2.14 -31.47
CA ILE A 443 34.72 0.82 -31.81
C ILE A 443 34.73 0.60 -33.33
N LYS A 444 33.62 0.91 -34.02
CA LYS A 444 33.55 0.84 -35.49
C LYS A 444 34.53 1.83 -36.15
N SER A 445 34.63 3.05 -35.65
CA SER A 445 35.56 4.07 -36.14
C SER A 445 37.02 3.66 -35.95
N CYS A 446 37.38 3.09 -34.79
CA CYS A 446 38.71 2.53 -34.53
C CYS A 446 39.03 1.35 -35.45
N ARG A 447 38.04 0.49 -35.77
CA ARG A 447 38.21 -0.57 -36.78
C ARG A 447 38.47 0.00 -38.17
N ILE A 448 37.72 1.03 -38.57
CA ILE A 448 37.90 1.72 -39.87
C ILE A 448 39.26 2.42 -39.93
N GLN A 449 39.68 3.11 -38.87
CA GLN A 449 40.97 3.78 -38.79
C GLN A 449 42.14 2.77 -38.78
N ARG A 450 41.99 1.60 -38.14
CA ARG A 450 42.95 0.49 -38.27
C ARG A 450 42.98 -0.11 -39.67
N HIS A 451 41.86 -0.15 -40.38
CA HIS A 451 41.82 -0.59 -41.78
C HIS A 451 42.45 0.43 -42.72
N ALA A 452 42.19 1.72 -42.52
CA ALA A 452 42.79 2.82 -43.26
C ALA A 452 44.29 2.95 -42.97
N SER A 453 44.74 2.77 -41.72
CA SER A 453 46.17 2.74 -41.39
C SER A 453 46.86 1.51 -41.97
N ARG A 454 46.22 0.33 -41.99
CA ARG A 454 46.75 -0.85 -42.69
C ARG A 454 46.85 -0.63 -44.21
N GLN A 455 45.90 0.09 -44.81
CA GLN A 455 45.97 0.45 -46.23
C GLN A 455 47.03 1.53 -46.50
N GLN A 456 47.23 2.49 -45.59
CA GLN A 456 48.29 3.50 -45.68
C GLN A 456 49.68 2.89 -45.51
N TRP A 457 49.83 1.93 -44.59
CA TRP A 457 51.04 1.11 -44.44
C TRP A 457 51.30 0.28 -45.69
N ARG A 458 50.27 -0.34 -46.31
CA ARG A 458 50.45 -1.05 -47.59
C ARG A 458 50.85 -0.14 -48.76
N LYS A 459 50.51 1.16 -48.74
CA LYS A 459 50.98 2.14 -49.74
C LYS A 459 52.42 2.59 -49.48
N HIS A 460 52.87 2.63 -48.23
CA HIS A 460 54.26 2.94 -47.88
C HIS A 460 55.20 1.73 -48.02
N SER A 461 54.68 0.49 -47.96
CA SER A 461 55.46 -0.73 -48.13
C SER A 461 55.70 -1.15 -49.59
N GLN A 462 55.20 -0.40 -50.58
CA GLN A 462 55.52 -0.63 -52.00
C GLN A 462 56.66 0.25 -52.53
N SER A 463 57.21 1.16 -51.72
CA SER A 463 58.31 2.04 -52.09
C SER A 463 59.66 1.70 -51.44
N PHE A 464 59.80 0.54 -50.79
CA PHE A 464 61.07 0.10 -50.24
C PHE A 464 61.31 -1.41 -50.44
N ALA A 465 61.54 -1.79 -51.69
CA ALA A 465 62.34 -2.96 -52.02
C ALA A 465 63.74 -2.47 -52.38
N GLY A 466 64.60 -2.36 -51.37
CA GLY A 466 66.05 -2.16 -51.48
C GLY A 466 66.68 -2.79 -50.23
N PRO A 467 67.74 -3.61 -50.34
CA PRO A 467 68.16 -4.49 -49.26
C PRO A 467 69.19 -3.81 -48.35
N HIS A 468 68.96 -3.84 -47.04
CA HIS A 468 69.98 -4.15 -46.01
C HIS A 468 69.44 -3.96 -44.59
N GLY A 469 69.80 -4.91 -43.71
CA GLY A 469 70.40 -4.56 -42.42
C GLY A 469 69.50 -4.45 -41.18
N GLU A 470 69.70 -5.43 -40.29
CA GLU A 470 69.83 -5.24 -38.83
C GLU A 470 68.59 -5.28 -37.92
N THR A 471 68.50 -6.46 -37.30
CA THR A 471 68.07 -6.79 -35.93
C THR A 471 68.18 -5.67 -34.89
N SER A 472 67.05 -5.13 -34.38
CA SER A 472 66.97 -4.57 -33.02
C SER A 472 65.54 -4.18 -32.55
N SER A 473 64.51 -5.02 -32.70
CA SER A 473 63.14 -4.64 -32.26
C SER A 473 62.26 -5.81 -31.84
N LEU A 474 62.83 -6.75 -31.08
CA LEU A 474 62.08 -7.89 -30.53
C LEU A 474 61.92 -7.82 -28.99
N GLU A 475 62.68 -6.97 -28.31
CA GLU A 475 62.59 -6.77 -26.86
C GLU A 475 61.39 -5.88 -26.45
N ASP A 476 61.09 -4.81 -27.21
CA ASP A 476 59.99 -3.88 -26.87
C ASP A 476 58.58 -4.50 -27.03
N LEU A 477 58.47 -5.58 -27.81
CA LEU A 477 57.21 -6.29 -28.04
C LEU A 477 56.86 -7.28 -26.93
N LYS A 478 57.82 -7.63 -26.07
CA LYS A 478 57.64 -8.61 -24.99
C LYS A 478 57.13 -7.97 -23.69
N GLU A 479 57.47 -6.71 -23.43
CA GLU A 479 56.98 -5.94 -22.27
C GLU A 479 55.49 -5.58 -22.37
N ALA A 480 54.96 -5.38 -23.58
CA ALA A 480 53.54 -5.03 -23.78
C ALA A 480 52.55 -6.17 -23.48
N THR A 481 53.03 -7.41 -23.34
CA THR A 481 52.19 -8.59 -23.09
C THR A 481 52.09 -9.01 -21.62
N GLN A 482 52.80 -8.35 -20.68
CA GLN A 482 52.81 -8.75 -19.27
C GLN A 482 51.97 -7.88 -18.32
N HIS A 483 51.26 -6.86 -18.81
CA HIS A 483 50.32 -6.09 -17.98
C HIS A 483 48.86 -6.41 -18.33
N PRO A 484 48.18 -7.31 -17.59
CA PRO A 484 46.73 -7.37 -17.63
C PRO A 484 46.21 -6.08 -16.99
N THR A 485 45.61 -5.22 -17.82
CA THR A 485 44.96 -4.01 -17.35
C THR A 485 43.76 -4.38 -16.47
N SER A 486 43.85 -3.95 -15.23
CA SER A 486 42.86 -4.06 -14.17
C SER A 486 41.54 -3.40 -14.59
N ASP A 487 40.61 -4.18 -15.13
CA ASP A 487 39.25 -3.72 -15.42
C ASP A 487 38.22 -4.62 -14.72
N SER A 488 38.45 -4.86 -13.43
CA SER A 488 37.53 -5.58 -12.53
C SER A 488 36.52 -4.67 -11.83
N CYS A 489 36.61 -3.33 -11.97
CA CYS A 489 35.83 -2.40 -11.14
C CYS A 489 34.43 -2.08 -11.69
N PHE A 490 34.13 -2.33 -12.97
CA PHE A 490 32.87 -1.84 -13.57
C PHE A 490 31.69 -2.83 -13.57
N ARG A 491 31.92 -4.12 -13.25
CA ARG A 491 30.83 -5.13 -13.22
C ARG A 491 30.09 -5.22 -11.88
N GLN A 492 30.64 -4.64 -10.80
CA GLN A 492 30.11 -4.86 -9.46
C GLN A 492 29.04 -3.83 -9.04
N GLN A 493 28.95 -2.67 -9.70
CA GLN A 493 27.97 -1.62 -9.36
C GLN A 493 26.60 -1.75 -10.02
N SER A 494 26.41 -2.66 -10.99
CA SER A 494 25.12 -2.82 -11.70
C SER A 494 24.19 -3.89 -11.11
N LYS A 495 24.59 -4.57 -10.03
CA LYS A 495 23.78 -5.61 -9.35
C LYS A 495 22.90 -5.07 -8.22
N GLY A 496 22.96 -3.77 -7.89
CA GLY A 496 22.20 -3.18 -6.78
C GLY A 496 20.91 -2.43 -7.14
N TYR A 497 20.61 -2.20 -8.43
CA TYR A 497 19.52 -1.28 -8.85
C TYR A 497 18.61 -1.85 -9.94
N LYS A 498 18.51 -3.17 -10.09
CA LYS A 498 17.69 -3.81 -11.14
C LYS A 498 16.31 -4.30 -10.70
N SER A 499 15.88 -4.03 -9.47
CA SER A 499 14.64 -4.59 -8.91
C SER A 499 13.43 -3.64 -8.91
N LEU A 500 13.34 -2.66 -9.82
CA LEU A 500 12.21 -1.70 -9.84
C LEU A 500 11.57 -1.49 -11.23
N SER A 501 11.89 -2.30 -12.23
CA SER A 501 11.33 -2.11 -13.58
C SER A 501 10.63 -3.35 -14.10
N GLN A 502 9.44 -3.66 -13.56
CA GLN A 502 8.41 -4.39 -14.30
C GLN A 502 7.05 -4.20 -13.62
N GLN A 503 6.40 -3.06 -13.89
CA GLN A 503 4.94 -2.95 -13.82
C GLN A 503 4.46 -1.88 -14.81
N ASN A 504 3.43 -2.25 -15.58
CA ASN A 504 2.52 -1.42 -16.38
C ASN A 504 3.00 -0.89 -17.73
N THR A 505 2.76 -1.69 -18.77
CA THR A 505 2.31 -1.21 -20.08
C THR A 505 1.10 -2.04 -20.50
N VAL A 506 -0.09 -1.65 -20.05
CA VAL A 506 -1.33 -1.96 -20.75
C VAL A 506 -1.76 -0.67 -21.44
N GLN A 507 -1.56 -0.64 -22.76
CA GLN A 507 -2.10 0.40 -23.63
C GLN A 507 -3.61 0.24 -23.68
N SER A 508 -4.32 1.31 -23.33
CA SER A 508 -5.68 1.56 -23.77
C SER A 508 -5.62 2.07 -25.21
N ASP A 509 -6.04 1.24 -26.17
CA ASP A 509 -6.50 1.71 -27.48
C ASP A 509 -7.99 1.32 -27.57
N ASP A 510 -8.83 2.35 -27.77
CA ASP A 510 -10.28 2.38 -28.07
C ASP A 510 -11.28 1.56 -27.24
#